data_AF-A0A940KRR8-F1
#
_entry.id   AF-A0A940KRR8-F1
#
_cell.length_a   1.000
_cell.length_b   1.000
_cell.length_c   1.000
_cell.angle_alpha   90.00
_cell.angle_beta   90.00
_cell.angle_gamma   90.00
#
_symmetry.space_group_name_H-M   'P 1'
#
loop_
_entity.id
_entity.type
_entity.pdbx_description
1 polymer ?
#
loop_
_entity_poly.entity_id
_entity_poly.type
_entity_poly.pdbx_seq_one_letter_code
_entity_poly.pdbx_strand_id
1 'polypeptide(L)' 'YRTLNEFVIVSVQSKAEEIVEKHKAIIASAKDQQIFFDAIMNLPAPYKNLRAAVKKYNKQAKAK' A
#
# COMPACT_ATOMS: atom_id res chain seq x y z
N TYR A 1 -23.47 26.64 -23.34
CA TYR A 1 -22.25 27.01 -22.59
C TYR A 1 -22.20 26.17 -21.33
N ARG A 2 -21.23 25.25 -21.18
CA ARG A 2 -20.90 24.72 -19.84
C ARG A 2 -20.51 25.89 -18.97
N THR A 3 -21.06 26.00 -17.77
CA THR A 3 -20.77 27.13 -16.89
C THR A 3 -19.36 26.97 -16.29
N LEU A 4 -18.69 28.07 -15.94
CA LEU A 4 -17.40 28.03 -15.24
C LEU A 4 -17.50 27.19 -13.94
N ASN A 5 -18.65 27.24 -13.28
CA ASN A 5 -18.92 26.45 -12.08
C ASN A 5 -18.89 24.93 -12.36
N GLU A 6 -19.55 24.50 -13.45
CA GLU A 6 -19.53 23.09 -13.86
C GLU A 6 -18.11 22.61 -14.18
N PHE A 7 -17.30 23.44 -14.83
CA PHE A 7 -15.89 23.13 -15.10
C PHE A 7 -15.08 22.96 -13.81
N VAL A 8 -15.26 23.86 -12.83
CA VAL A 8 -14.55 23.79 -11.54
C VAL A 8 -14.93 22.52 -10.78
N ILE A 9 -16.23 22.20 -10.69
CA ILE A 9 -16.70 21.01 -9.96
C ILE A 9 -16.13 19.73 -10.59
N VAL A 10 -16.21 19.59 -11.91
CA VAL A 10 -15.69 18.41 -12.62
C VAL A 10 -14.17 18.28 -12.44
N SER A 11 -13.43 19.40 -12.53
CA SER A 11 -11.98 19.39 -12.39
C SER A 11 -11.54 18.98 -10.98
N VAL A 12 -12.21 19.49 -9.94
CA VAL A 12 -11.91 19.13 -8.55
C VAL A 12 -12.21 17.66 -8.29
N GLN A 13 -13.37 17.18 -8.73
CA GLN A 13 -13.78 15.78 -8.54
C GLN A 13 -12.79 14.82 -9.22
N SER A 14 -12.48 15.07 -10.49
CA SER A 14 -11.54 14.24 -11.25
C SER A 14 -10.15 14.21 -10.59
N LYS A 15 -9.68 15.35 -10.08
CA LYS A 15 -8.37 15.40 -9.41
C LYS A 15 -8.37 14.69 -8.06
N ALA A 16 -9.47 14.78 -7.30
CA ALA A 16 -9.61 14.07 -6.05
C ALA A 16 -9.56 12.55 -6.25
N GLU A 17 -10.26 12.04 -7.28
CA GLU A 17 -10.23 10.63 -7.66
C GLU A 17 -8.83 10.18 -8.05
N GLU A 18 -8.12 10.94 -8.89
CA GLU A 18 -6.75 10.64 -9.30
C GLU A 18 -5.79 10.57 -8.09
N ILE A 19 -5.93 11.48 -7.12
CA ILE A 19 -5.10 11.49 -5.91
C ILE A 19 -5.37 10.23 -5.07
N VAL A 20 -6.64 9.87 -4.89
CA VAL A 20 -7.04 8.69 -4.12
C VAL A 20 -6.55 7.41 -4.80
N GLU A 21 -6.69 7.30 -6.12
CA GLU A 21 -6.17 6.16 -6.88
C GLU A 21 -4.65 6.03 -6.75
N LYS A 22 -3.91 7.12 -6.94
CA LYS A 22 -2.46 7.14 -6.80
C LYS A 22 -2.01 6.78 -5.38
N HIS A 23 -2.75 7.22 -4.36
CA HIS A 23 -2.43 6.89 -2.97
C HIS A 23 -2.69 5.41 -2.65
N LYS A 24 -3.75 4.81 -3.24
CA LYS A 24 -4.10 3.40 -3.03
C LYS A 24 -3.24 2.44 -3.87
N ALA A 25 -2.59 2.93 -4.92
CA ALA A 25 -1.72 2.12 -5.76
C ALA A 25 -0.47 1.67 -4.98
N ILE A 26 -0.47 0.41 -4.56
CA ILE A 26 0.66 -0.23 -3.85
C ILE A 26 1.78 -0.62 -4.81
N ILE A 27 1.42 -0.95 -6.05
CA ILE A 27 2.35 -1.39 -7.10
C ILE A 27 2.28 -0.37 -8.23
N ALA A 28 3.09 0.69 -8.13
CA ALA A 28 3.04 1.82 -9.04
C ALA A 28 4.07 1.72 -10.18
N SER A 29 5.10 0.89 -10.04
CA SER A 29 6.15 0.71 -11.05
C SER A 29 6.40 -0.76 -11.40
N ALA A 30 7.00 -0.99 -12.57
CA ALA A 30 7.44 -2.32 -12.99
C ALA A 30 8.49 -2.91 -12.04
N LYS A 31 9.30 -2.06 -11.40
CA LYS A 31 10.26 -2.49 -10.38
C LYS A 31 9.54 -3.01 -9.12
N ASP A 32 8.48 -2.34 -8.70
CA ASP A 32 7.68 -2.77 -7.55
C ASP A 32 6.99 -4.11 -7.85
N GLN A 33 6.48 -4.28 -9.08
CA GLN A 33 5.91 -5.56 -9.54
C GLN A 33 6.92 -6.69 -9.38
N GLN A 34 8.14 -6.50 -9.92
CA GLN A 34 9.17 -7.53 -9.86
C GLN A 34 9.52 -7.89 -8.42
N ILE A 35 9.80 -6.91 -7.56
CA ILE A 35 10.16 -7.16 -6.15
C ILE A 35 9.02 -7.87 -5.41
N PHE A 36 7.78 -7.43 -5.63
CA PHE A 36 6.61 -7.99 -4.96
C PHE A 36 6.37 -9.45 -5.37
N PHE A 37 6.37 -9.73 -6.67
CA PHE A 37 6.16 -11.08 -7.17
C PHE A 37 7.32 -12.01 -6.85
N ASP A 38 8.57 -11.55 -6.92
CA ASP A 38 9.73 -12.33 -6.50
C ASP A 38 9.64 -12.70 -5.02
N ALA A 39 9.22 -11.76 -4.15
CA ALA A 39 9.06 -12.03 -2.72
C ALA A 39 7.95 -13.04 -2.40
N ILE A 40 6.90 -13.12 -3.22
CA ILE A 40 5.80 -14.09 -3.08
C ILE A 40 6.19 -15.45 -3.63
N MET A 41 6.78 -15.50 -4.82
CA MET A 41 7.14 -16.75 -5.50
C MET A 41 8.37 -17.40 -4.86
N ASN A 42 9.32 -16.60 -4.38
CA ASN A 42 10.54 -17.03 -3.73
C ASN A 42 10.59 -16.52 -2.30
N LEU A 43 9.75 -17.09 -1.43
CA LEU A 43 9.64 -16.70 -0.03
C LEU A 43 11.01 -16.80 0.69
N PRO A 44 11.64 -15.67 1.05
CA PRO A 44 12.89 -15.71 1.80
C PRO A 44 12.61 -16.15 3.24
N ALA A 45 13.56 -16.84 3.85
CA ALA A 45 13.45 -17.19 5.26
C ALA A 45 13.31 -15.89 6.10
N PRO A 46 12.40 -15.85 7.11
CA PRO A 46 12.20 -14.66 7.93
C PRO A 46 13.50 -14.17 8.56
N TYR A 47 13.72 -12.86 8.65
CA TYR A 47 14.92 -12.34 9.29
C TYR A 47 14.92 -12.62 10.81
N LYS A 48 16.12 -12.73 11.42
CA LYS A 48 16.28 -13.07 12.86
C LYS A 48 15.50 -12.12 13.77
N ASN A 49 15.48 -10.82 13.45
CA ASN A 49 14.76 -9.82 14.25
C ASN A 49 13.24 -10.01 14.20
N LEU A 50 12.69 -10.39 13.03
CA LEU A 50 11.25 -10.65 12.89
C LEU A 50 10.83 -11.85 13.74
N ARG A 51 11.63 -12.93 13.73
CA ARG A 51 11.40 -14.08 14.62
C ARG A 51 11.45 -13.71 16.11
N ALA A 52 12.39 -12.84 16.50
CA ALA A 52 12.50 -12.36 17.88
C ALA A 52 11.28 -11.51 18.30
N ALA A 53 10.80 -10.63 17.42
CA ALA A 53 9.61 -9.81 17.66
C ALA A 53 8.35 -10.68 17.85
N VAL A 54 8.15 -11.70 17.00
CA VAL A 54 7.04 -12.66 17.15
C VAL A 54 7.12 -13.41 18.48
N LYS A 55 8.31 -13.89 18.87
CA LYS A 55 8.51 -14.55 20.17
C LYS A 55 8.14 -13.64 21.35
N LYS A 56 8.53 -12.36 21.29
CA LYS A 56 8.21 -11.36 22.32
C LYS A 56 6.70 -11.10 22.40
N TYR A 57 6.06 -10.88 21.26
CA TYR A 57 4.61 -10.70 21.18
C TYR A 57 3.86 -11.90 21.76
N ASN A 58 4.21 -13.12 21.33
CA ASN A 58 3.58 -14.35 21.83
C ASN A 58 3.78 -14.55 23.33
N LYS A 59 4.95 -14.18 23.88
CA LYS A 59 5.20 -14.22 25.32
C LYS A 59 4.30 -13.25 26.08
N GLN A 60 4.06 -12.06 25.53
CA GLN A 60 3.16 -11.07 26.13
C GLN A 60 1.69 -11.46 26.00
N ALA A 61 1.29 -12.02 24.85
CA ALA A 61 -0.07 -12.49 24.60
C ALA A 61 -0.44 -13.72 25.45
N LYS A 62 0.53 -14.59 25.77
CA LYS A 62 0.36 -15.75 26.66
C LYS A 62 0.48 -15.43 28.15
N ALA A 63 0.91 -14.21 28.51
CA ALA A 63 1.03 -13.74 29.89
C ALA A 63 -0.20 -12.95 30.37
N LYS A 64 -1.24 -12.88 29.52
CA LYS A 64 -2.60 -12.43 29.85
C LYS A 64 -3.49 -13.66 30.02
#